data_AF-A0A060CDE3-F1
#
_entry.id   AF-A0A060CDE3-F1
#
_cell.length_a   1.000
_cell.length_b   1.000
_cell.length_c   1.000
_cell.angle_alpha   90.00
_cell.angle_beta   90.00
_cell.angle_gamma   90.00
#
_symmetry.space_group_name_H-M   'P 1'
#
loop_
_entity.id
_entity.type
_entity.pdbx_description
1 polymer ?
#
loop_
_entity_poly.entity_id
_entity_poly.type
_entity_poly.pdbx_seq_one_letter_code
_entity_poly.pdbx_strand_id
1 'polypeptide(L)'
;AFEVAPLPDLPALVPDGQAPTPPMGWSSWNRFADRIDDATVRRIADALVASGLRDAGYRYVNIDDGWQGRRDADGVLRPNARFPD
;
A
#
# COMPACT_ATOMS: atom_id res chain seq x y z
N ALA A 1 24.25 15.59 30.59
CA ALA A 1 24.69 15.22 29.23
C ALA A 1 23.85 14.04 28.79
N PHE A 2 23.39 13.98 27.54
CA PHE A 2 22.71 12.78 27.03
C PHE A 2 23.74 11.67 26.83
N GLU A 3 23.50 10.50 27.43
CA GLU A 3 24.28 9.30 27.11
C GLU A 3 23.80 8.77 25.76
N VAL A 4 24.72 8.72 24.81
CA VAL A 4 24.50 8.05 23.53
C VAL A 4 24.92 6.60 23.73
N ALA A 5 23.95 5.70 23.86
CA ALA A 5 24.23 4.27 23.81
C ALA A 5 24.63 3.88 22.38
N PRO A 6 25.60 2.97 22.20
CA PRO A 6 25.88 2.41 20.88
C PRO A 6 24.65 1.66 20.36
N LEU A 7 24.36 1.81 19.07
CA LEU A 7 23.35 0.98 18.42
C LEU A 7 23.78 -0.50 18.50
N PRO A 8 22.84 -1.43 18.68
CA PRO A 8 23.16 -2.85 18.60
C PRO A 8 23.69 -3.18 17.20
N ASP A 9 24.53 -4.21 17.10
CA ASP A 9 24.95 -4.75 15.81
C ASP A 9 23.71 -5.20 15.05
N LEU A 10 23.49 -4.60 13.88
CA LEU A 10 22.38 -4.98 13.02
C LEU A 10 22.69 -6.36 12.43
N PRO A 11 21.77 -7.34 12.55
CA PRO A 11 21.95 -8.62 11.87
C PRO A 11 22.06 -8.36 10.36
N ALA A 12 22.86 -9.18 9.67
CA ALA A 12 22.85 -9.21 8.22
C ALA A 12 21.42 -9.47 7.76
N LEU A 13 20.81 -8.49 7.10
CA LEU A 13 19.50 -8.65 6.48
C LEU A 13 19.65 -9.69 5.38
N VAL A 14 19.07 -10.87 5.57
CA VAL A 14 18.96 -11.87 4.51
C VAL A 14 17.82 -11.40 3.61
N PRO A 15 18.08 -11.03 2.33
CA PRO A 15 17.00 -10.65 1.44
C PRO A 15 16.05 -11.83 1.28
N ASP A 16 14.77 -11.61 1.51
CA ASP A 16 13.71 -12.62 1.37
C ASP A 16 13.31 -12.88 -0.09
N GLY A 17 14.02 -12.26 -1.04
CA GLY A 17 13.75 -12.33 -2.47
C GLY A 17 12.63 -11.42 -2.94
N GLN A 18 12.01 -10.63 -2.06
CA GLN A 18 11.00 -9.65 -2.43
C GLN A 18 11.65 -8.37 -2.99
N ALA A 19 10.96 -7.69 -3.92
CA ALA A 19 11.40 -6.46 -4.57
C ALA A 19 12.87 -6.47 -5.08
N PRO A 20 13.29 -7.49 -5.89
CA PRO A 20 14.65 -7.56 -6.44
C PRO A 20 14.95 -6.40 -7.43
N THR A 21 13.91 -5.70 -7.88
CA THR A 21 13.97 -4.41 -8.57
C THR A 21 13.03 -3.43 -7.88
N PRO A 22 13.23 -2.10 -8.01
CA PRO A 22 12.30 -1.12 -7.45
C PRO A 22 10.85 -1.42 -7.86
N PRO A 23 9.90 -1.51 -6.91
CA PRO A 23 8.50 -1.77 -7.24
C PRO A 23 7.91 -0.58 -7.98
N MET A 24 7.19 -0.85 -9.07
CA MET A 24 6.53 0.17 -9.88
C MET A 24 5.02 0.03 -9.75
N GLY A 25 4.33 1.15 -9.57
CA GLY A 25 2.89 1.14 -9.34
C GLY A 25 2.30 2.53 -9.16
N TRP A 26 1.12 2.56 -8.54
CA TRP A 26 0.34 3.76 -8.26
C TRP A 26 -0.09 3.78 -6.78
N SER A 27 -0.22 4.97 -6.21
CA SER A 27 -0.79 5.19 -4.86
C SER A 27 -1.95 6.19 -4.92
N SER A 28 -2.98 5.95 -4.11
CA SER A 28 -4.20 6.78 -4.06
C SER A 28 -3.99 8.18 -3.49
N TRP A 29 -3.04 8.36 -2.56
CA TRP A 29 -2.98 9.53 -1.69
C TRP A 29 -2.92 10.86 -2.44
N ASN A 30 -1.98 10.99 -3.38
CA ASN A 30 -1.70 12.25 -4.08
C ASN A 30 -2.93 12.85 -4.80
N ARG A 31 -3.90 12.01 -5.17
CA ARG A 31 -5.13 12.45 -5.85
C ARG A 31 -6.35 12.45 -4.94
N PHE A 32 -6.50 11.42 -4.11
CA PHE A 32 -7.75 11.14 -3.43
C PHE A 32 -7.72 11.47 -1.94
N ALA A 33 -6.54 11.50 -1.31
CA ALA A 33 -6.43 11.48 0.16
C ALA A 33 -7.38 10.42 0.75
N ASP A 34 -8.17 10.77 1.74
CA ASP A 34 -9.17 9.91 2.41
C ASP A 34 -10.48 9.71 1.62
N ARG A 35 -10.60 10.28 0.41
CA ARG A 35 -11.79 10.18 -0.48
C ARG A 35 -11.58 9.11 -1.54
N ILE A 36 -11.15 7.93 -1.13
CA ILE A 36 -10.97 6.75 -1.97
C ILE A 36 -12.10 5.73 -1.72
N ASP A 37 -12.48 4.98 -2.75
CA ASP A 37 -13.48 3.92 -2.71
C ASP A 37 -13.11 2.74 -3.62
N ASP A 38 -13.76 1.60 -3.43
CA ASP A 38 -13.54 0.36 -4.19
C ASP A 38 -13.64 0.59 -5.71
N ALA A 39 -14.71 1.23 -6.16
CA ALA A 39 -14.97 1.46 -7.57
C ALA A 39 -13.86 2.30 -8.23
N THR A 40 -13.31 3.29 -7.53
CA THR A 40 -12.20 4.10 -8.00
C THR A 40 -10.92 3.28 -8.11
N VAL A 41 -10.61 2.45 -7.11
CA VAL A 41 -9.42 1.59 -7.14
C VAL A 41 -9.48 0.62 -8.32
N ARG A 42 -10.64 -0.01 -8.56
CA ARG A 42 -10.85 -0.90 -9.73
C ARG A 42 -10.67 -0.17 -11.04
N ARG A 43 -11.25 1.03 -11.20
CA ARG A 43 -11.05 1.86 -12.42
C ARG A 43 -9.59 2.23 -12.63
N ILE A 44 -8.81 2.48 -11.57
CA ILE A 44 -7.38 2.74 -11.70
C ILE A 44 -6.64 1.50 -12.18
N ALA A 45 -6.97 0.31 -11.65
CA ALA A 45 -6.39 -0.95 -12.12
C ALA A 45 -6.69 -1.17 -13.61
N ASP A 46 -7.94 -0.96 -14.04
CA ASP A 46 -8.35 -1.04 -15.45
C ASP A 46 -7.58 -0.03 -16.32
N ALA A 47 -7.40 1.19 -15.83
CA ALA A 47 -6.64 2.22 -16.55
C ALA A 47 -5.15 1.88 -16.69
N LEU A 48 -4.53 1.24 -15.70
CA LEU A 48 -3.13 0.76 -15.82
C LEU A 48 -3.00 -0.30 -16.91
N VAL A 49 -4.01 -1.17 -17.08
CA VAL A 49 -4.04 -2.16 -18.18
C VAL A 49 -4.27 -1.46 -19.51
N ALA A 50 -5.34 -0.66 -19.63
CA ALA A 50 -5.75 -0.03 -20.89
C ALA A 50 -4.70 0.94 -21.44
N SER A 51 -3.92 1.59 -20.58
CA SER A 51 -2.84 2.49 -20.98
C SER A 51 -1.53 1.78 -21.33
N GLY A 52 -1.41 0.47 -21.07
CA GLY A 52 -0.16 -0.29 -21.23
C GLY A 52 0.85 -0.10 -20.10
N LEU A 53 0.55 0.69 -19.06
CA LEU A 53 1.44 0.89 -17.91
C LEU A 53 1.69 -0.41 -17.14
N ARG A 54 0.70 -1.30 -17.04
CA ARG A 54 0.89 -2.65 -16.47
C ARG A 54 2.03 -3.38 -17.19
N ASP A 55 1.99 -3.37 -18.52
CA ASP A 55 2.97 -4.08 -19.36
C ASP A 55 4.35 -3.42 -19.31
N ALA A 56 4.38 -2.09 -19.07
CA ALA A 56 5.61 -1.35 -18.78
C ALA A 56 6.17 -1.58 -17.36
N GLY A 57 5.48 -2.34 -16.50
CA GLY A 57 5.97 -2.74 -15.17
C GLY A 57 5.21 -2.17 -13.97
N TYR A 58 4.24 -1.28 -14.16
CA TYR A 58 3.43 -0.71 -13.08
C TYR A 58 2.39 -1.73 -12.58
N ARG A 59 2.77 -2.56 -11.61
CA ARG A 59 2.00 -3.73 -11.16
C ARG A 59 1.36 -3.59 -9.79
N TYR A 60 1.78 -2.60 -9.00
CA TYR A 60 1.23 -2.38 -7.66
C TYR A 60 0.15 -1.29 -7.68
N VAL A 61 -1.00 -1.59 -7.07
CA VAL A 61 -2.09 -0.63 -6.83
C VAL A 61 -2.21 -0.47 -5.32
N ASN A 62 -1.62 0.61 -4.80
CA ASN A 62 -1.55 0.87 -3.37
C ASN A 62 -2.74 1.73 -2.95
N ILE A 63 -3.61 1.16 -2.11
CA ILE A 63 -4.65 1.91 -1.42
C ILE A 63 -4.01 2.51 -0.17
N ASP A 64 -3.84 3.82 -0.17
CA ASP A 64 -3.34 4.59 0.98
C ASP A 64 -4.45 4.77 2.04
N ASP A 65 -4.30 5.72 2.95
CA ASP A 65 -5.25 5.93 4.05
C ASP A 65 -6.70 6.22 3.59
N GLY A 66 -7.68 5.83 4.42
CA GLY A 66 -9.12 6.09 4.20
C GLY A 66 -9.98 4.88 3.81
N TRP A 67 -9.41 3.67 3.68
CA TRP A 67 -10.15 2.43 3.43
C TRP A 67 -10.69 1.76 4.70
N GLN A 68 -10.04 2.01 5.83
CA GLN A 68 -10.30 1.34 7.10
C GLN A 68 -11.62 1.77 7.73
N GLY A 69 -12.27 0.82 8.40
CA GLY A 69 -13.43 0.98 9.25
C GLY A 69 -13.08 0.69 10.72
N ARG A 70 -14.00 0.08 11.46
CA ARG A 70 -13.80 -0.29 12.86
C ARG A 70 -13.18 -1.68 12.97
N ARG A 71 -12.52 -1.96 14.10
CA ARG A 71 -12.20 -3.34 14.49
C ARG A 71 -13.47 -4.05 14.96
N ASP A 72 -13.56 -5.35 14.67
CA ASP A 72 -14.62 -6.20 15.23
C ASP A 72 -14.31 -6.63 16.68
N ALA A 73 -15.16 -7.49 17.24
CA ALA A 73 -15.03 -7.98 18.62
C ALA A 73 -13.73 -8.77 18.86
N ASP A 74 -13.14 -9.36 17.82
CA ASP A 74 -11.87 -10.10 17.89
C ASP A 74 -10.66 -9.19 17.65
N GLY A 75 -10.90 -7.89 17.44
CA GLY A 75 -9.86 -6.90 17.19
C GLY A 75 -9.38 -6.85 15.73
N VAL A 76 -10.05 -7.54 14.80
CA VAL A 76 -9.67 -7.55 13.37
C VAL A 76 -10.17 -6.26 12.71
N LEU A 77 -9.26 -5.55 12.04
CA LEU A 77 -9.60 -4.32 11.31
C LEU A 77 -10.48 -4.66 10.10
N ARG A 78 -11.65 -4.03 10.00
CA ARG A 78 -12.58 -4.20 8.87
C ARG A 78 -12.52 -2.98 7.93
N PRO A 79 -12.84 -3.14 6.64
CA PRO A 79 -13.00 -2.00 5.74
C PRO A 79 -14.23 -1.15 6.12
N ASN A 80 -14.29 0.08 5.62
CA ASN A 80 -15.47 0.94 5.76
C ASN A 80 -16.48 0.72 4.61
N ALA A 81 -17.62 1.43 4.66
CA ALA A 81 -18.71 1.26 3.70
C ALA A 81 -18.35 1.60 2.23
N ARG A 82 -17.20 2.24 1.98
CA ARG A 82 -16.69 2.52 0.62
C ARG A 82 -15.94 1.32 0.01
N PHE A 83 -15.64 0.30 0.81
CA PHE A 83 -14.96 -0.94 0.45
C PHE A 83 -15.78 -2.14 0.94
N PRO A 84 -16.87 -2.49 0.25
CA PRO A 84 -17.84 -3.46 0.74
C PRO A 84 -17.45 -4.93 0.51
N ASP A 85 -16.48 -5.22 -0.36
CA ASP A 85 -16.07 -6.57 -0.79
C ASP A 85 -14.55 -6.77 -0.84
#